data_AF-A0A933NFZ4-F1
#
_entry.id   AF-A0A933NFZ4-F1
#
_cell.length_a   1.000
_cell.length_b   1.000
_cell.length_c   1.000
_cell.angle_alpha   90.00
_cell.angle_beta   90.00
_cell.angle_gamma   90.00
#
_symmetry.space_group_name_H-M   'P 1'
#
loop_
_entity.id
_entity.type
_entity.pdbx_description
1 polymer ?
#
loop_
_entity_poly.entity_id
_entity_poly.type
_entity_poly.pdbx_seq_one_letter_code
_entity_poly.pdbx_strand_id
1 'polypeptide(L)'
;MDRTLIQDFLLGYLEILGHGAVETEPGVYLATPEDGAPVELTFDPEAAAEKPSRELVTFGSPRLEEALIRTLASGRVQHLHAPARSVDPSLVEHRLRECLTFDRLRFAELGPGRLMEGRLLNVQFVISIHGDVVQQVACPVWIDATTGRPADRYRAEVDRLNLQSGRQFVLPLDVEVGPELVVASTLAQLDRVTTERLRTLAAELELQRAEEERRVSAYFRQREEELAAKASRSRSADSVLKTAQMLAAVQAERDMRLKETELRYRPRVEARVAAVEVLHVPRFVTSMLLWKGTETHRVPVRYDVVVGAVDLPDCPSCGEPTQVLVGHRDLEKPGCGRCTRKPEPPPSGTAPGPAAVAPAAEASESAPRSPGRSRRPHVPAAAAPHLLEQFDALRIASDYWLVVARTVSKASTLDVDRCVHLPDRVARGILDVLARGFGERPLEIRPGPRGDGRILGRGLLTFLASPFLTPDQLGAGYEKGLLDTIRDRLVAGTTSGAHQVLGAHEELYRTGYVVRLEGVAYHVRAVLSYRVGTAGSLARTLRPMPELMERVRAVLRRELGLTSGGADLWLLSKTTDRRTCIDGADRVLDILDDLDPQASIAPEKLRGRLLTAAALAPPSKTRL
;
A
#
# COMPACT_ATOMS: atom_id res chain seq x y z
N MET A 1 -11.18 -27.27 -18.27
CA MET A 1 -10.20 -26.48 -17.47
C MET A 1 -8.84 -26.98 -17.91
N ASP A 2 -8.01 -26.09 -18.44
CA ASP A 2 -6.84 -26.49 -19.22
C ASP A 2 -5.75 -27.06 -18.31
N ARG A 3 -5.23 -28.26 -18.66
CA ARG A 3 -4.11 -28.92 -17.98
C ARG A 3 -2.90 -27.99 -17.81
N THR A 4 -2.77 -27.02 -18.71
CA THR A 4 -1.76 -25.97 -18.68
C THR A 4 -1.82 -25.14 -17.40
N LEU A 5 -2.98 -24.83 -16.82
CA LEU A 5 -3.06 -23.96 -15.65
C LEU A 5 -2.44 -24.59 -14.38
N ILE A 6 -2.68 -25.88 -14.14
CA ILE A 6 -2.11 -26.59 -12.98
C ILE A 6 -0.60 -26.72 -13.15
N GLN A 7 -0.18 -27.03 -14.38
CA GLN A 7 1.21 -27.13 -14.76
C GLN A 7 1.94 -25.79 -14.59
N ASP A 8 1.44 -24.72 -15.20
CA ASP A 8 2.00 -23.37 -15.12
C ASP A 8 2.08 -22.89 -13.67
N PHE A 9 1.04 -23.14 -12.87
CA PHE A 9 1.03 -22.80 -11.45
C PHE A 9 2.13 -23.53 -10.68
N LEU A 10 2.22 -24.85 -10.79
CA LEU A 10 3.17 -25.63 -9.99
C LEU A 10 4.61 -25.38 -10.43
N LEU A 11 4.86 -25.30 -11.73
CA LEU A 11 6.19 -24.99 -12.26
C LEU A 11 6.63 -23.58 -11.86
N GLY A 12 5.75 -22.58 -11.99
CA GLY A 12 6.03 -21.21 -11.53
C GLY A 12 6.24 -21.14 -10.02
N TYR A 13 5.49 -21.91 -9.23
CA TYR A 13 5.69 -22.02 -7.79
C TYR A 13 7.08 -22.56 -7.43
N LEU A 14 7.51 -23.65 -8.09
CA LEU A 14 8.83 -24.24 -7.89
C LEU A 14 9.93 -23.27 -8.28
N GLU A 15 9.80 -22.60 -9.44
CA GLU A 15 10.76 -21.60 -9.91
C GLU A 15 10.92 -20.43 -8.91
N ILE A 16 9.81 -19.94 -8.34
CA ILE A 16 9.83 -18.85 -7.34
C ILE A 16 10.59 -19.26 -6.07
N LEU A 17 10.52 -20.53 -5.67
CA LEU A 17 11.29 -21.05 -4.54
C LEU A 17 12.76 -21.34 -4.90
N GLY A 18 13.17 -21.05 -6.15
CA GLY A 18 14.49 -21.41 -6.66
C GLY A 18 14.66 -22.92 -6.86
N HIS A 19 13.56 -23.68 -6.88
CA HIS A 19 13.59 -25.10 -7.23
C HIS A 19 13.57 -25.22 -8.74
N GLY A 20 14.62 -25.83 -9.30
CA GLY A 20 14.61 -26.21 -10.69
C GLY A 20 13.54 -27.29 -10.93
N ALA A 21 12.72 -27.07 -11.95
CA ALA A 21 11.93 -28.11 -12.58
C ALA A 21 12.45 -28.27 -14.00
N VAL A 22 13.05 -29.43 -14.30
CA VAL A 22 13.62 -29.72 -15.61
C VAL A 22 12.76 -30.77 -16.30
N GLU A 23 12.29 -30.47 -17.50
CA GLU A 23 11.56 -31.45 -18.31
C GLU A 23 12.54 -32.54 -18.77
N THR A 24 12.32 -33.78 -18.33
CA THR A 24 13.17 -34.93 -18.67
C THR A 24 12.62 -35.73 -19.84
N GLU A 25 11.29 -35.80 -19.93
CA GLU A 25 10.53 -36.39 -21.02
C GLU A 25 9.32 -35.48 -21.30
N PRO A 26 8.70 -35.51 -22.49
CA PRO A 26 7.54 -34.68 -22.79
C PRO A 26 6.43 -34.81 -21.72
N GLY A 27 6.15 -33.72 -21.00
CA GLY A 27 5.15 -33.70 -19.92
C GLY A 27 5.59 -34.35 -18.59
N VAL A 28 6.89 -34.64 -18.42
CA VAL A 28 7.49 -35.16 -17.19
C VAL A 28 8.59 -34.21 -16.71
N TYR A 29 8.43 -33.71 -15.48
CA TYR A 29 9.30 -32.71 -14.88
C TYR A 29 10.01 -33.30 -13.66
N LEU A 30 11.33 -33.28 -13.65
CA LEU A 30 12.11 -33.60 -12.47
C LEU A 30 12.22 -32.34 -11.60
N ALA A 31 11.54 -32.34 -10.46
CA ALA A 31 11.54 -31.24 -9.50
C ALA A 31 12.37 -31.59 -8.25
N THR A 32 13.18 -30.65 -7.78
CA THR A 32 13.99 -30.80 -6.57
C THR A 32 13.42 -29.94 -5.43
N PRO A 33 12.63 -30.50 -4.48
CA PRO A 33 12.10 -29.74 -3.34
C PRO A 33 13.21 -29.37 -2.33
N GLU A 34 13.02 -28.33 -1.50
CA GLU A 34 14.03 -27.83 -0.51
C GLU A 34 14.69 -28.91 0.32
N ASP A 35 13.89 -29.85 0.82
CA ASP A 35 14.32 -30.81 1.86
C ASP A 35 14.32 -32.27 1.38
N GLY A 36 14.22 -32.52 0.07
CA GLY A 36 13.86 -33.85 -0.44
C GLY A 36 14.67 -34.37 -1.61
N ALA A 37 14.52 -35.66 -1.85
CA ALA A 37 14.99 -36.30 -3.07
C ALA A 37 14.25 -35.72 -4.29
N PRO A 38 14.89 -35.68 -5.48
CA PRO A 38 14.22 -35.32 -6.72
C PRO A 38 12.97 -36.17 -6.95
N VAL A 39 11.88 -35.53 -7.37
CA VAL A 39 10.61 -36.20 -7.67
C VAL A 39 10.24 -35.95 -9.12
N GLU A 40 9.87 -37.01 -9.84
CA GLU A 40 9.30 -36.90 -11.18
C GLU A 40 7.82 -36.55 -11.06
N LEU A 41 7.46 -35.36 -11.56
CA LEU A 41 6.10 -34.87 -11.63
C LEU A 41 5.59 -35.07 -13.06
N THR A 42 4.34 -35.50 -13.23
CA THR A 42 3.69 -35.50 -14.55
C THR A 42 2.24 -35.04 -14.45
N PHE A 43 1.76 -34.42 -15.52
CA PHE A 43 0.36 -33.98 -15.66
C PHE A 43 -0.44 -34.88 -16.60
N ASP A 44 0.20 -35.93 -17.13
CA ASP A 44 -0.41 -36.92 -18.00
C ASP A 44 -0.67 -38.23 -17.23
N PRO A 45 -1.94 -38.67 -17.10
CA PRO A 45 -2.25 -39.93 -16.45
C PRO A 45 -1.62 -41.15 -17.15
N GLU A 46 -1.37 -41.10 -18.47
CA GLU A 46 -0.73 -42.21 -19.18
C GLU A 46 0.74 -42.34 -18.76
N ALA A 47 1.49 -41.23 -18.74
CA ALA A 47 2.88 -41.20 -18.28
C ALA A 47 3.03 -41.64 -16.81
N ALA A 48 2.04 -41.33 -15.96
CA ALA A 48 2.01 -41.81 -14.57
C ALA A 48 1.73 -43.31 -14.45
N ALA A 49 0.88 -43.86 -15.32
CA ALA A 49 0.57 -45.29 -15.34
C ALA A 49 1.78 -46.14 -15.79
N GLU A 50 2.62 -45.61 -16.67
CA GLU A 50 3.83 -46.29 -17.15
C GLU A 50 4.92 -46.46 -16.08
N LYS A 51 5.10 -45.46 -15.20
CA LYS A 51 6.09 -45.49 -14.12
C LYS A 51 5.47 -45.07 -12.78
N PRO A 52 5.22 -46.01 -11.85
CA PRO A 52 4.62 -45.72 -10.54
C PRO A 52 5.44 -44.76 -9.66
N SER A 53 6.70 -44.49 -9.99
CA SER A 53 7.55 -43.51 -9.31
C SER A 53 7.19 -42.06 -9.66
N ARG A 54 6.42 -41.83 -10.73
CA ARG A 54 5.98 -40.50 -11.16
C ARG A 54 4.75 -40.09 -10.37
N GLU A 55 4.78 -38.89 -9.79
CA GLU A 55 3.63 -38.32 -9.13
C GLU A 55 2.71 -37.66 -10.18
N LEU A 56 1.49 -38.18 -10.31
CA LEU A 56 0.45 -37.53 -11.11
C LEU A 56 -0.06 -36.28 -10.39
N VAL A 57 0.24 -35.11 -10.93
CA VAL A 57 -0.22 -33.83 -10.40
C VAL A 57 -1.62 -33.53 -10.91
N THR A 58 -2.59 -33.62 -10.02
CA THR A 58 -4.02 -33.33 -10.27
C THR A 58 -4.60 -32.63 -9.04
N PHE A 59 -5.84 -32.13 -9.13
CA PHE A 59 -6.52 -31.58 -7.94
C PHE A 59 -6.62 -32.63 -6.83
N GLY A 60 -6.25 -32.23 -5.61
CA GLY A 60 -6.13 -33.14 -4.47
C GLY A 60 -4.82 -33.93 -4.40
N SER A 61 -3.89 -33.78 -5.36
CA SER A 61 -2.57 -34.38 -5.21
C SER A 61 -1.81 -33.69 -4.07
N PRO A 62 -1.09 -34.44 -3.20
CA PRO A 62 -0.43 -33.88 -2.04
C PRO A 62 0.51 -32.71 -2.37
N ARG A 63 1.26 -32.80 -3.47
CA ARG A 63 2.20 -31.75 -3.88
C ARG A 63 1.49 -30.47 -4.31
N LEU A 64 0.39 -30.59 -5.07
CA LEU A 64 -0.38 -29.41 -5.47
C LEU A 64 -1.04 -28.76 -4.27
N GLU A 65 -1.64 -29.56 -3.37
CA GLU A 65 -2.26 -29.06 -2.14
C GLU A 65 -1.23 -28.37 -1.24
N GLU A 66 -0.05 -28.96 -1.07
CA GLU A 66 1.05 -28.33 -0.32
C GLU A 66 1.46 -26.99 -0.95
N ALA A 67 1.65 -26.95 -2.27
CA ALA A 67 2.00 -25.74 -2.99
C ALA A 67 0.92 -24.66 -2.85
N LEU A 68 -0.36 -25.04 -2.93
CA LEU A 68 -1.50 -24.14 -2.74
C LEU A 68 -1.54 -23.61 -1.30
N ILE A 69 -1.42 -24.48 -0.30
CA ILE A 69 -1.43 -24.12 1.13
C ILE A 69 -0.28 -23.16 1.42
N ARG A 70 0.94 -23.47 0.99
CA ARG A 70 2.12 -22.61 1.19
C ARG A 70 1.98 -21.28 0.47
N THR A 71 1.45 -21.28 -0.76
CA THR A 71 1.19 -20.05 -1.52
C THR A 71 0.16 -19.16 -0.84
N LEU A 72 -0.94 -19.75 -0.35
CA LEU A 72 -2.00 -19.03 0.36
C LEU A 72 -1.55 -18.57 1.76
N ALA A 73 -0.71 -19.35 2.46
CA ALA A 73 -0.21 -19.04 3.79
C ALA A 73 0.87 -17.95 3.77
N SER A 74 1.65 -17.87 2.68
CA SER A 74 2.72 -16.88 2.53
C SER A 74 2.22 -15.45 2.29
N GLY A 75 0.89 -15.22 2.26
CA GLY A 75 0.23 -13.92 2.44
C GLY A 75 1.04 -12.75 1.90
N ARG A 76 1.13 -12.66 0.57
CA ARG A 76 2.24 -11.97 -0.09
C ARG A 76 1.87 -10.51 -0.30
N VAL A 77 2.55 -9.63 0.44
CA VAL A 77 2.69 -8.24 -0.01
C VAL A 77 3.74 -8.26 -1.12
N GLN A 78 3.31 -8.03 -2.35
CA GLN A 78 4.22 -7.93 -3.49
C GLN A 78 4.35 -6.48 -3.91
N HIS A 79 5.57 -6.04 -4.20
CA HIS A 79 5.81 -4.74 -4.82
C HIS A 79 6.09 -4.95 -6.30
N LEU A 80 5.30 -4.28 -7.13
CA LEU A 80 5.45 -4.31 -8.58
C LEU A 80 5.65 -2.87 -9.08
N HIS A 81 6.48 -2.70 -10.10
CA HIS A 81 6.84 -1.40 -10.64
C HIS A 81 6.44 -1.34 -12.11
N ALA A 82 5.61 -0.34 -12.45
CA ALA A 82 5.34 -0.03 -13.84
C ALA A 82 6.52 0.78 -14.44
N PRO A 83 6.91 0.51 -15.70
CA PRO A 83 8.02 1.22 -16.33
C PRO A 83 7.71 2.71 -16.49
N ALA A 84 8.68 3.56 -16.14
CA ALA A 84 8.57 5.00 -16.35
C ALA A 84 8.69 5.34 -17.84
N ARG A 85 7.77 6.16 -18.35
CA ARG A 85 7.82 6.72 -19.70
C ARG A 85 7.91 8.25 -19.61
N SER A 86 8.59 8.87 -20.58
CA SER A 86 8.54 10.33 -20.71
C SER A 86 7.10 10.76 -21.02
N VAL A 87 6.72 11.92 -20.48
CA VAL A 87 5.37 12.48 -20.66
C VAL A 87 5.53 13.83 -21.35
N ASP A 88 4.85 14.00 -22.48
CA ASP A 88 4.71 15.30 -23.14
C ASP A 88 3.64 16.14 -22.39
N PRO A 89 3.99 17.29 -21.80
CA PRO A 89 3.02 18.16 -21.14
C PRO A 89 1.87 18.60 -22.05
N SER A 90 2.11 18.73 -23.36
CA SER A 90 1.11 19.12 -24.35
C SER A 90 0.01 18.07 -24.48
N LEU A 91 0.40 16.79 -24.43
CA LEU A 91 -0.55 15.67 -24.39
C LEU A 91 -1.38 15.70 -23.10
N VAL A 92 -0.76 15.98 -21.96
CA VAL A 92 -1.47 16.08 -20.67
C VAL A 92 -2.50 17.21 -20.69
N GLU A 93 -2.11 18.39 -21.20
CA GLU A 93 -3.02 19.52 -21.36
C GLU A 93 -4.19 19.19 -22.30
N HIS A 94 -3.92 18.53 -23.42
CA HIS A 94 -4.95 18.06 -24.34
C HIS A 94 -5.94 17.11 -23.63
N ARG A 95 -5.44 16.09 -22.93
CA ARG A 95 -6.26 15.14 -22.17
C ARG A 95 -7.08 15.82 -21.07
N LEU A 96 -6.53 16.82 -20.39
CA LEU A 96 -7.26 17.59 -19.38
C LEU A 96 -8.46 18.31 -19.99
N ARG A 97 -8.29 18.92 -21.17
CA ARG A 97 -9.37 19.61 -21.88
C ARG A 97 -10.43 18.66 -22.43
N GLU A 98 -10.05 17.45 -22.81
CA GLU A 98 -11.01 16.40 -23.23
C GLU A 98 -11.82 15.87 -22.05
N CYS A 99 -11.18 15.64 -20.90
CA CYS A 99 -11.81 14.97 -19.75
C CYS A 99 -12.57 15.90 -18.80
N LEU A 100 -12.27 17.21 -18.81
CA LEU A 100 -12.83 18.17 -17.86
C LEU A 100 -13.66 19.24 -18.57
N THR A 101 -14.81 19.56 -17.98
CA THR A 101 -15.67 20.67 -18.40
C THR A 101 -15.48 21.86 -17.47
N PHE A 102 -15.35 23.05 -18.04
CA PHE A 102 -15.18 24.30 -17.32
C PHE A 102 -16.41 25.19 -17.55
N ASP A 103 -17.26 25.36 -16.53
CA ASP A 103 -18.42 26.24 -16.58
C ASP A 103 -18.10 27.57 -15.86
N ARG A 104 -18.22 28.70 -16.56
CA ARG A 104 -17.84 30.04 -16.06
C ARG A 104 -16.40 30.13 -15.54
N LEU A 105 -15.52 29.26 -16.04
CA LEU A 105 -14.09 29.26 -15.81
C LEU A 105 -13.40 29.18 -17.17
N ARG A 106 -12.22 29.81 -17.29
CA ARG A 106 -11.35 29.66 -18.46
C ARG A 106 -10.10 28.90 -18.04
N PHE A 107 -9.80 27.80 -18.73
CA PHE A 107 -8.50 27.14 -18.64
C PHE A 107 -7.44 28.10 -19.20
N ALA A 108 -6.44 28.46 -18.38
CA ALA A 108 -5.38 29.36 -18.78
C ALA A 108 -4.20 28.58 -19.35
N GLU A 109 -3.54 27.80 -18.49
CA GLU A 109 -2.36 27.02 -18.82
C GLU A 109 -2.14 25.90 -17.79
N LEU A 110 -1.24 24.98 -18.14
CA LEU A 110 -0.71 23.99 -17.23
C LEU A 110 0.54 24.55 -16.53
N GLY A 111 0.57 24.47 -15.21
CA GLY A 111 1.76 24.80 -14.43
C GLY A 111 2.92 23.81 -14.66
N PRO A 112 4.10 24.08 -14.07
CA PRO A 112 5.21 23.16 -14.13
C PRO A 112 4.84 21.84 -13.44
N GLY A 113 4.99 20.74 -14.18
CA GLY A 113 4.75 19.40 -13.67
C GLY A 113 6.04 18.65 -13.34
N ARG A 114 5.88 17.54 -12.62
CA ARG A 114 6.98 16.61 -12.32
C ARG A 114 6.46 15.18 -12.29
N LEU A 115 7.34 14.23 -12.61
CA LEU A 115 7.05 12.82 -12.42
C LEU A 115 7.20 12.44 -10.94
N MET A 116 6.22 11.70 -10.44
CA MET A 116 6.13 11.17 -9.09
C MET A 116 5.73 9.69 -9.15
N GLU A 117 6.02 8.95 -8.08
CA GLU A 117 5.59 7.56 -7.90
C GLU A 117 4.28 7.55 -7.11
N GLY A 118 3.18 7.21 -7.78
CA GLY A 118 1.92 6.88 -7.12
C GLY A 118 1.89 5.41 -6.71
N ARG A 119 1.06 5.05 -5.74
CA ARG A 119 0.84 3.66 -5.34
C ARG A 119 -0.61 3.25 -5.54
N LEU A 120 -0.78 2.11 -6.16
CA LEU A 120 -2.05 1.41 -6.31
C LEU A 120 -1.97 0.13 -5.51
N LEU A 121 -3.05 -0.18 -4.82
CA LEU A 121 -3.21 -1.40 -4.05
C LEU A 121 -4.21 -2.29 -4.77
N ASN A 122 -3.78 -3.48 -5.15
CA ASN A 122 -4.67 -4.55 -5.56
C ASN A 122 -4.79 -5.54 -4.39
N VAL A 123 -5.87 -5.40 -3.63
CA VAL A 123 -6.17 -6.27 -2.50
C VAL A 123 -6.99 -7.44 -3.02
N GLN A 124 -6.37 -8.62 -3.03
CA GLN A 124 -7.01 -9.86 -3.50
C GLN A 124 -7.80 -10.47 -2.35
N PHE A 125 -9.12 -10.47 -2.45
CA PHE A 125 -9.99 -11.16 -1.51
C PHE A 125 -10.37 -12.54 -2.04
N VAL A 126 -10.49 -13.52 -1.15
CA VAL A 126 -11.22 -14.76 -1.41
C VAL A 126 -12.55 -14.65 -0.69
N ILE A 127 -13.63 -14.67 -1.47
CA ILE A 127 -15.00 -14.64 -0.98
C ILE A 127 -15.53 -16.07 -0.99
N SER A 128 -15.88 -16.59 0.17
CA SER A 128 -16.59 -17.86 0.35
C SER A 128 -18.07 -17.57 0.52
N ILE A 129 -18.89 -18.07 -0.40
CA ILE A 129 -20.34 -18.00 -0.31
C ILE A 129 -20.85 -19.38 0.08
N HIS A 130 -21.43 -19.47 1.26
CA HIS A 130 -21.99 -20.69 1.83
C HIS A 130 -23.47 -20.77 1.50
N GLY A 131 -23.84 -21.78 0.73
CA GLY A 131 -25.23 -22.17 0.45
C GLY A 131 -25.36 -23.70 0.50
N ASP A 132 -26.02 -24.29 -0.50
CA ASP A 132 -26.05 -25.75 -0.67
C ASP A 132 -24.68 -26.32 -1.06
N VAL A 133 -23.91 -25.53 -1.82
CA VAL A 133 -22.52 -25.73 -2.22
C VAL A 133 -21.72 -24.51 -1.78
N VAL A 134 -20.52 -24.75 -1.24
CA VAL A 134 -19.59 -23.66 -0.93
C VAL A 134 -18.92 -23.20 -2.22
N GLN A 135 -19.14 -21.95 -2.59
CA GLN A 135 -18.48 -21.32 -3.74
C GLN A 135 -17.37 -20.40 -3.25
N GLN A 136 -16.16 -20.57 -3.78
CA GLN A 136 -15.04 -19.66 -3.52
C GLN A 136 -14.72 -18.85 -4.77
N VAL A 137 -14.61 -17.53 -4.61
CA VAL A 137 -14.37 -16.61 -5.72
C VAL A 137 -13.29 -15.60 -5.33
N ALA A 138 -12.29 -15.45 -6.20
CA ALA A 138 -11.31 -14.39 -6.09
C ALA A 138 -11.93 -13.04 -6.50
N CYS A 139 -11.74 -12.01 -5.67
CA CYS A 139 -12.28 -10.68 -5.84
C CYS A 139 -11.16 -9.64 -5.64
N PRO A 140 -10.46 -9.24 -6.72
CA PRO A 140 -9.49 -8.15 -6.66
C PRO A 140 -10.21 -6.82 -6.42
N VAL A 141 -9.70 -6.04 -5.46
CA VAL A 141 -10.16 -4.67 -5.19
C VAL A 141 -9.00 -3.73 -5.40
N TRP A 142 -9.14 -2.83 -6.38
CA TRP A 142 -8.12 -1.85 -6.75
C TRP A 142 -8.39 -0.51 -6.07
N ILE A 143 -7.45 -0.01 -5.29
CA ILE A 143 -7.52 1.31 -4.64
C ILE A 143 -6.27 2.13 -4.96
N ASP A 144 -6.47 3.40 -5.29
CA ASP A 144 -5.38 4.36 -5.38
C ASP A 144 -5.03 4.90 -4.00
N ALA A 145 -3.82 4.61 -3.50
CA ALA A 145 -3.37 5.06 -2.18
C ALA A 145 -3.14 6.58 -2.10
N THR A 146 -3.02 7.26 -3.25
CA THR A 146 -2.88 8.72 -3.29
C THR A 146 -4.21 9.44 -3.10
N THR A 147 -5.33 8.85 -3.55
CA THR A 147 -6.65 9.49 -3.50
C THR A 147 -7.64 8.77 -2.59
N GLY A 148 -7.33 7.54 -2.17
CA GLY A 148 -8.23 6.66 -1.43
C GLY A 148 -9.42 6.18 -2.27
N ARG A 149 -9.34 6.23 -3.60
CA ARG A 149 -10.48 5.94 -4.50
C ARG A 149 -10.32 4.60 -5.21
N PRO A 150 -11.44 3.97 -5.64
CA PRO A 150 -11.38 2.80 -6.52
C PRO A 150 -10.62 3.10 -7.81
N ALA A 151 -9.74 2.18 -8.19
CA ALA A 151 -8.88 2.27 -9.35
C ALA A 151 -9.20 1.15 -10.37
N ASP A 152 -10.49 0.81 -10.53
CA ASP A 152 -10.97 -0.33 -11.33
C ASP A 152 -10.46 -0.32 -12.78
N ARG A 153 -10.10 0.85 -13.33
CA ARG A 153 -9.49 0.98 -14.67
C ARG A 153 -8.21 0.16 -14.84
N TYR A 154 -7.50 -0.11 -13.75
CA TYR A 154 -6.28 -0.92 -13.76
C TYR A 154 -6.52 -2.40 -13.94
N ARG A 155 -7.72 -2.89 -13.62
CA ARG A 155 -8.04 -4.32 -13.71
C ARG A 155 -7.87 -4.87 -15.12
N ALA A 156 -8.17 -4.08 -16.15
CA ALA A 156 -8.05 -4.48 -17.55
C ALA A 156 -6.65 -4.20 -18.14
N GLU A 157 -5.89 -3.30 -17.53
CA GLU A 157 -4.60 -2.87 -18.06
C GLU A 157 -3.43 -3.63 -17.43
N VAL A 158 -3.57 -4.15 -16.19
CA VAL A 158 -2.47 -4.76 -15.42
C VAL A 158 -1.69 -5.82 -16.21
N ASP A 159 -2.38 -6.69 -16.95
CA ASP A 159 -1.76 -7.77 -17.72
C ASP A 159 -0.94 -7.25 -18.91
N ARG A 160 -1.23 -6.02 -19.38
CA ARG A 160 -0.48 -5.34 -20.44
C ARG A 160 0.66 -4.50 -19.88
N LEU A 161 0.66 -4.25 -18.58
CA LEU A 161 1.75 -3.55 -17.93
C LEU A 161 2.87 -4.57 -17.76
N ASN A 162 4.00 -4.34 -18.43
CA ASN A 162 5.22 -5.12 -18.22
C ASN A 162 5.77 -4.83 -16.81
N LEU A 163 5.06 -5.31 -15.78
CA LEU A 163 5.36 -5.07 -14.38
C LEU A 163 6.66 -5.76 -14.00
N GLN A 164 7.46 -5.05 -13.21
CA GLN A 164 8.75 -5.55 -12.79
C GLN A 164 8.82 -5.63 -11.27
N SER A 165 9.44 -6.67 -10.73
CA SER A 165 9.70 -6.79 -9.29
C SER A 165 10.73 -5.76 -8.79
N GLY A 166 11.53 -5.17 -9.71
CA GLY A 166 12.57 -4.19 -9.41
C GLY A 166 12.23 -2.79 -9.92
N ARG A 167 12.79 -1.77 -9.25
CA ARG A 167 12.71 -0.37 -9.69
C ARG A 167 13.73 -0.12 -10.81
N GLN A 168 13.27 0.31 -11.99
CA GLN A 168 14.16 0.87 -13.01
C GLN A 168 14.70 2.25 -12.61
N PHE A 169 13.82 3.07 -12.02
CA PHE A 169 14.10 4.44 -11.62
C PHE A 169 13.54 4.72 -10.23
N VAL A 170 14.18 5.65 -9.50
CA VAL A 170 13.69 6.13 -8.21
C VAL A 170 12.98 7.46 -8.44
N LEU A 171 11.65 7.43 -8.40
CA LEU A 171 10.80 8.62 -8.44
C LEU A 171 10.42 9.06 -7.03
N PRO A 172 10.18 10.37 -6.78
CA PRO A 172 9.67 10.82 -5.49
C PRO A 172 8.23 10.33 -5.30
N LEU A 173 7.91 9.79 -4.12
CA LEU A 173 6.56 9.33 -3.78
C LEU A 173 5.56 10.51 -3.79
N ASP A 174 4.38 10.29 -4.36
CA ASP A 174 3.24 11.20 -4.22
C ASP A 174 2.67 11.16 -2.79
N VAL A 175 1.92 12.18 -2.42
CA VAL A 175 1.30 12.28 -1.09
C VAL A 175 0.16 11.29 -1.00
N GLU A 176 0.32 10.28 -0.16
CA GLU A 176 -0.71 9.27 0.13
C GLU A 176 -1.77 9.81 1.10
N VAL A 177 -2.99 9.32 0.95
CA VAL A 177 -4.01 9.48 2.01
C VAL A 177 -3.68 8.56 3.17
N GLY A 178 -4.28 8.85 4.34
CA GLY A 178 -4.13 7.99 5.52
C GLY A 178 -4.59 6.55 5.25
N PRO A 179 -3.94 5.55 5.85
CA PRO A 179 -4.28 4.13 5.66
C PRO A 179 -5.73 3.81 6.04
N GLU A 180 -6.31 4.56 6.98
CA GLU A 180 -7.70 4.37 7.42
C GLU A 180 -8.68 4.63 6.27
N LEU A 181 -8.41 5.65 5.45
CA LEU A 181 -9.25 5.96 4.29
C LEU A 181 -9.11 4.89 3.21
N VAL A 182 -7.89 4.42 2.96
CA VAL A 182 -7.61 3.34 2.01
C VAL A 182 -8.38 2.08 2.42
N VAL A 183 -8.27 1.63 3.67
CA VAL A 183 -8.97 0.45 4.19
C VAL A 183 -10.48 0.63 4.10
N ALA A 184 -11.01 1.78 4.50
CA ALA A 184 -12.45 2.05 4.42
C ALA A 184 -12.97 1.98 2.97
N SER A 185 -12.22 2.53 2.01
CA SER A 185 -12.56 2.46 0.58
C SER A 185 -12.45 1.06 0.02
N THR A 186 -11.42 0.29 0.39
CA THR A 186 -11.29 -1.13 0.02
C THR A 186 -12.50 -1.92 0.47
N LEU A 187 -12.92 -1.76 1.73
CA LEU A 187 -14.05 -2.48 2.30
C LEU A 187 -15.38 -2.05 1.67
N ALA A 188 -15.56 -0.76 1.40
CA ALA A 188 -16.75 -0.26 0.71
C ALA A 188 -16.87 -0.83 -0.72
N GLN A 189 -15.74 -0.96 -1.43
CA GLN A 189 -15.73 -1.57 -2.76
C GLN A 189 -15.97 -3.08 -2.70
N LEU A 190 -15.37 -3.79 -1.74
CA LEU A 190 -15.63 -5.21 -1.51
C LEU A 190 -17.12 -5.47 -1.22
N ASP A 191 -17.73 -4.68 -0.33
CA ASP A 191 -19.16 -4.80 0.02
C ASP A 191 -20.04 -4.59 -1.21
N ARG A 192 -19.73 -3.60 -2.05
CA ARG A 192 -20.44 -3.35 -3.31
C ARG A 192 -20.38 -4.55 -4.25
N VAL A 193 -19.18 -5.07 -4.52
CA VAL A 193 -18.99 -6.22 -5.43
C VAL A 193 -19.65 -7.48 -4.85
N THR A 194 -19.53 -7.70 -3.56
CA THR A 194 -20.14 -8.84 -2.85
C THR A 194 -21.66 -8.77 -2.91
N THR A 195 -22.25 -7.61 -2.65
CA THR A 195 -23.70 -7.39 -2.70
C THR A 195 -24.26 -7.62 -4.10
N GLU A 196 -23.55 -7.17 -5.14
CA GLU A 196 -23.95 -7.39 -6.53
C GLU A 196 -23.96 -8.89 -6.88
N ARG A 197 -22.90 -9.62 -6.51
CA ARG A 197 -22.83 -11.07 -6.71
C ARG A 197 -23.89 -11.83 -5.93
N LEU A 198 -24.09 -11.46 -4.66
CA LEU A 198 -25.11 -12.05 -3.80
C LEU A 198 -26.51 -11.86 -4.37
N ARG A 199 -26.81 -10.72 -5.00
CA ARG A 199 -28.12 -10.49 -5.61
C ARG A 199 -28.41 -11.51 -6.72
N THR A 200 -27.42 -11.79 -7.56
CA THR A 200 -27.56 -12.79 -8.64
C THR A 200 -27.73 -14.19 -8.07
N LEU A 201 -26.87 -14.59 -7.13
CA LEU A 201 -26.91 -15.93 -6.54
C LEU A 201 -28.15 -16.17 -5.67
N ALA A 202 -28.63 -15.14 -4.95
CA ALA A 202 -29.80 -15.26 -4.09
C ALA A 202 -31.06 -15.64 -4.89
N ALA A 203 -31.19 -15.17 -6.14
CA ALA A 203 -32.31 -15.55 -6.99
C ALA A 203 -32.25 -17.05 -7.37
N GLU A 204 -31.06 -17.57 -7.65
CA GLU A 204 -30.85 -18.98 -7.97
C GLU A 204 -31.11 -19.88 -6.76
N LEU A 205 -30.55 -19.53 -5.60
CA LEU A 205 -30.75 -20.26 -4.35
C LEU A 205 -32.21 -20.26 -3.90
N GLU A 206 -32.94 -19.16 -4.12
CA GLU A 206 -34.36 -19.07 -3.79
C GLU A 206 -35.20 -20.04 -4.63
N LEU A 207 -34.90 -20.16 -5.93
CA LEU A 207 -35.58 -21.12 -6.81
C LEU A 207 -35.32 -22.57 -6.37
N GLN A 208 -34.07 -22.90 -6.06
CA GLN A 208 -33.69 -24.23 -5.58
C GLN A 208 -34.31 -24.54 -4.22
N ARG A 209 -34.35 -23.56 -3.30
CA ARG A 209 -35.03 -23.67 -2.01
C ARG A 209 -36.51 -24.00 -2.20
N ALA A 210 -37.21 -23.21 -3.02
CA ALA A 210 -38.64 -23.38 -3.25
C ALA A 210 -38.97 -24.74 -3.90
N GLU A 211 -38.10 -25.25 -4.77
CA GLU A 211 -38.23 -26.59 -5.32
C GLU A 211 -38.03 -27.66 -4.24
N GLU A 212 -37.00 -27.55 -3.41
CA GLU A 212 -36.71 -28.52 -2.35
C GLU A 212 -37.80 -28.54 -1.27
N GLU A 213 -38.26 -27.37 -0.83
CA GLU A 213 -39.39 -27.25 0.10
C GLU A 213 -40.65 -27.91 -0.45
N ARG A 214 -40.91 -27.78 -1.76
CA ARG A 214 -42.03 -28.45 -2.43
C ARG A 214 -41.87 -29.97 -2.42
N ARG A 215 -40.66 -30.49 -2.69
CA ARG A 215 -40.36 -31.94 -2.64
C ARG A 215 -40.53 -32.50 -1.23
N VAL A 216 -39.93 -31.85 -0.23
CA VAL A 216 -40.06 -32.21 1.19
C VAL A 216 -41.52 -32.20 1.62
N SER A 217 -42.26 -31.13 1.31
CA SER A 217 -43.68 -31.01 1.67
C SER A 217 -44.55 -32.07 1.00
N ALA A 218 -44.29 -32.42 -0.27
CA ALA A 218 -45.00 -33.48 -0.97
C ALA A 218 -44.76 -34.86 -0.33
N TYR A 219 -43.50 -35.18 0.00
CA TYR A 219 -43.12 -36.43 0.66
C TYR A 219 -43.83 -36.60 2.01
N PHE A 220 -43.73 -35.59 2.89
CA PHE A 220 -44.32 -35.68 4.22
C PHE A 220 -45.85 -35.67 4.19
N ARG A 221 -46.48 -34.93 3.28
CA ARG A 221 -47.94 -34.99 3.07
C ARG A 221 -48.41 -36.39 2.69
N GLN A 222 -47.73 -37.07 1.78
CA GLN A 222 -48.06 -38.46 1.43
C GLN A 222 -47.97 -39.38 2.66
N ARG A 223 -46.93 -39.20 3.50
CA ARG A 223 -46.78 -39.97 4.75
C ARG A 223 -47.89 -39.68 5.76
N GLU A 224 -48.28 -38.41 5.91
CA GLU A 224 -49.38 -38.00 6.77
C GLU A 224 -50.71 -38.63 6.29
N GLU A 225 -50.97 -38.63 4.98
CA GLU A 225 -52.14 -39.27 4.38
C GLU A 225 -52.16 -40.80 4.59
N GLU A 226 -51.02 -41.48 4.42
CA GLU A 226 -50.88 -42.92 4.71
C GLU A 226 -51.19 -43.26 6.18
N LEU A 227 -50.68 -42.44 7.11
CA LEU A 227 -50.93 -42.61 8.55
C LEU A 227 -52.37 -42.29 8.93
N ALA A 228 -52.97 -41.25 8.35
CA ALA A 228 -54.38 -40.92 8.57
C ALA A 228 -55.32 -42.03 8.05
N ALA A 229 -55.03 -42.57 6.86
CA ALA A 229 -55.74 -43.72 6.31
C ALA A 229 -55.55 -45.00 7.16
N LYS A 230 -54.40 -45.17 7.83
CA LYS A 230 -54.17 -46.26 8.79
C LYS A 230 -54.92 -46.07 10.10
N ALA A 231 -54.99 -44.85 10.61
CA ALA A 231 -55.73 -44.50 11.82
C ALA A 231 -57.24 -44.77 11.64
N SER A 232 -57.82 -44.31 10.52
CA SER A 232 -59.25 -44.50 10.21
C SER A 232 -59.67 -45.98 10.07
N ARG A 233 -58.75 -46.86 9.67
CA ARG A 233 -59.00 -48.31 9.54
C ARG A 233 -58.74 -49.10 10.82
N SER A 234 -58.09 -48.51 11.82
CA SER A 234 -57.82 -49.18 13.11
C SER A 234 -59.07 -49.28 13.97
N ARG A 235 -59.34 -50.47 14.51
CA ARG A 235 -60.48 -50.72 15.42
C ARG A 235 -60.12 -50.66 16.91
N SER A 236 -58.83 -50.70 17.27
CA SER A 236 -58.40 -50.63 18.67
C SER A 236 -57.98 -49.21 19.04
N ALA A 237 -58.39 -48.77 20.24
CA ALA A 237 -58.04 -47.46 20.78
C ALA A 237 -56.52 -47.26 20.89
N ASP A 238 -55.79 -48.28 21.31
CA ASP A 238 -54.33 -48.24 21.40
C ASP A 238 -53.65 -48.04 20.04
N SER A 239 -54.18 -48.65 18.97
CA SER A 239 -53.64 -48.48 17.62
C SER A 239 -53.89 -47.07 17.07
N VAL A 240 -55.05 -46.49 17.40
CA VAL A 240 -55.38 -45.10 17.05
C VAL A 240 -54.45 -44.13 17.78
N LEU A 241 -54.26 -44.31 19.09
CA LEU A 241 -53.34 -43.48 19.90
C LEU A 241 -51.90 -43.56 19.38
N LYS A 242 -51.40 -44.77 19.10
CA LYS A 242 -50.06 -44.96 18.55
C LYS A 242 -49.91 -44.30 17.17
N THR A 243 -50.92 -44.39 16.31
CA THR A 243 -50.88 -43.75 14.99
C THR A 243 -50.91 -42.22 15.10
N ALA A 244 -51.66 -41.66 16.05
CA ALA A 244 -51.67 -40.23 16.32
C ALA A 244 -50.30 -39.72 16.81
N GLN A 245 -49.62 -40.47 17.67
CA GLN A 245 -48.25 -40.15 18.10
C GLN A 245 -47.27 -40.18 16.91
N MET A 246 -47.38 -41.18 16.03
CA MET A 246 -46.56 -41.25 14.80
C MET A 246 -46.84 -40.06 13.88
N LEU A 247 -48.10 -39.65 13.71
CA LEU A 247 -48.47 -38.49 12.91
C LEU A 247 -47.84 -37.21 13.45
N ALA A 248 -47.92 -36.98 14.76
CA ALA A 248 -47.29 -35.83 15.41
C ALA A 248 -45.77 -35.82 15.23
N ALA A 249 -45.12 -36.99 15.32
CA ALA A 249 -43.68 -37.12 15.06
C ALA A 249 -43.31 -36.79 13.61
N VAL A 250 -44.10 -37.27 12.63
CA VAL A 250 -43.91 -36.97 11.19
C VAL A 250 -44.06 -35.48 10.90
N GLN A 251 -45.02 -34.80 11.53
CA GLN A 251 -45.20 -33.35 11.39
C GLN A 251 -44.01 -32.58 11.98
N ALA A 252 -43.54 -32.98 13.16
CA ALA A 252 -42.36 -32.37 13.77
C ALA A 252 -41.10 -32.57 12.91
N GLU A 253 -40.91 -33.75 12.32
CA GLU A 253 -39.81 -34.02 11.40
C GLU A 253 -39.91 -33.17 10.13
N ARG A 254 -41.11 -33.05 9.54
CA ARG A 254 -41.35 -32.17 8.38
C ARG A 254 -40.93 -30.73 8.68
N ASP A 255 -41.40 -30.17 9.79
CA ASP A 255 -41.13 -28.78 10.16
C ASP A 255 -39.63 -28.56 10.43
N MET A 256 -38.95 -29.54 11.02
CA MET A 256 -37.49 -29.53 11.17
C MET A 256 -36.78 -29.56 9.81
N ARG A 257 -37.19 -30.43 8.89
CA ARG A 257 -36.61 -30.51 7.54
C ARG A 257 -36.80 -29.24 6.73
N LEU A 258 -37.96 -28.59 6.82
CA LEU A 258 -38.19 -27.30 6.17
C LEU A 258 -37.26 -26.21 6.72
N LYS A 259 -37.04 -26.17 8.05
CA LYS A 259 -36.05 -25.25 8.65
C LYS A 259 -34.62 -25.56 8.23
N GLU A 260 -34.24 -26.83 8.13
CA GLU A 260 -32.93 -27.24 7.61
C GLU A 260 -32.74 -26.78 6.16
N THR A 261 -33.77 -26.96 5.31
CA THR A 261 -33.78 -26.48 3.93
C THR A 261 -33.62 -24.95 3.89
N GLU A 262 -34.39 -24.20 4.67
CA GLU A 262 -34.27 -22.75 4.75
C GLU A 262 -32.84 -22.31 5.13
N LEU A 263 -32.26 -22.93 6.16
CA LEU A 263 -30.90 -22.61 6.61
C LEU A 263 -29.83 -23.00 5.60
N ARG A 264 -30.00 -24.12 4.88
CA ARG A 264 -29.08 -24.61 3.84
C ARG A 264 -29.01 -23.66 2.65
N TYR A 265 -30.14 -23.10 2.23
CA TYR A 265 -30.21 -22.20 1.08
C TYR A 265 -30.05 -20.72 1.45
N ARG A 266 -29.87 -20.38 2.74
CA ARG A 266 -29.61 -19.02 3.19
C ARG A 266 -28.14 -18.65 2.92
N PRO A 267 -27.84 -17.75 1.97
CA PRO A 267 -26.46 -17.42 1.63
C PRO A 267 -25.76 -16.76 2.82
N ARG A 268 -24.56 -17.23 3.14
CA ARG A 268 -23.64 -16.57 4.07
C ARG A 268 -22.37 -16.24 3.34
N VAL A 269 -21.82 -15.05 3.59
CA VAL A 269 -20.58 -14.63 2.93
C VAL A 269 -19.50 -14.40 3.96
N GLU A 270 -18.35 -14.99 3.68
CA GLU A 270 -17.10 -14.75 4.39
C GLU A 270 -16.09 -14.24 3.38
N ALA A 271 -15.37 -13.18 3.74
CA ALA A 271 -14.30 -12.64 2.92
C ALA A 271 -13.00 -12.65 3.71
N ARG A 272 -11.92 -13.10 3.08
CA ARG A 272 -10.56 -13.05 3.65
C ARG A 272 -9.60 -12.42 2.65
N VAL A 273 -8.64 -11.65 3.14
CA VAL A 273 -7.53 -11.16 2.31
C VAL A 273 -6.61 -12.34 2.00
N ALA A 274 -6.30 -12.54 0.72
CA ALA A 274 -5.38 -13.56 0.25
C ALA A 274 -4.00 -12.97 -0.11
N ALA A 275 -3.98 -11.80 -0.76
CA ALA A 275 -2.75 -11.11 -1.13
C ALA A 275 -2.96 -9.60 -1.24
N VAL A 276 -1.88 -8.84 -1.19
CA VAL A 276 -1.87 -7.40 -1.44
C VAL A 276 -0.74 -7.08 -2.41
N GLU A 277 -1.07 -6.66 -3.61
CA GLU A 277 -0.06 -6.18 -4.55
C GLU A 277 -0.02 -4.65 -4.46
N VAL A 278 1.18 -4.11 -4.24
CA VAL A 278 1.47 -2.68 -4.25
C VAL A 278 2.12 -2.37 -5.58
N LEU A 279 1.32 -1.84 -6.50
CA LEU A 279 1.77 -1.41 -7.80
C LEU A 279 2.22 0.06 -7.73
N HIS A 280 3.51 0.28 -7.93
CA HIS A 280 4.09 1.62 -8.02
C HIS A 280 4.01 2.11 -9.47
N VAL A 281 3.31 3.22 -9.69
CA VAL A 281 3.04 3.78 -11.02
C VAL A 281 3.62 5.17 -11.18
N PRO A 282 4.29 5.48 -12.31
CA PRO A 282 4.67 6.84 -12.65
C PRO A 282 3.43 7.72 -12.88
N ARG A 283 3.38 8.86 -12.20
CA ARG A 283 2.35 9.90 -12.38
C ARG A 283 2.99 11.23 -12.67
N PHE A 284 2.45 11.94 -13.65
CA PHE A 284 2.80 13.33 -13.88
C PHE A 284 1.88 14.23 -13.05
N VAL A 285 2.44 14.86 -12.02
CA VAL A 285 1.73 15.72 -11.08
C VAL A 285 2.01 17.18 -11.45
N THR A 286 0.95 17.94 -11.68
CA THR A 286 1.03 19.36 -12.02
C THR A 286 -0.17 20.12 -11.44
N SER A 287 -0.30 21.41 -11.75
CA SER A 287 -1.46 22.23 -11.39
C SER A 287 -2.01 22.89 -12.62
N MET A 288 -3.32 22.84 -12.78
CA MET A 288 -4.04 23.61 -13.79
C MET A 288 -4.30 25.02 -13.27
N LEU A 289 -4.05 26.03 -14.11
CA LEU A 289 -4.41 27.42 -13.82
C LEU A 289 -5.78 27.73 -14.43
N LEU A 290 -6.72 28.13 -13.57
CA LEU A 290 -8.08 28.48 -13.96
C LEU A 290 -8.35 29.95 -13.68
N TRP A 291 -8.93 30.63 -14.66
CA TRP A 291 -9.38 32.00 -14.52
C TRP A 291 -10.87 32.09 -14.21
N LYS A 292 -11.18 32.83 -13.15
CA LYS A 292 -12.52 33.19 -12.72
C LYS A 292 -12.61 34.72 -12.69
N GLY A 293 -13.03 35.33 -13.79
CA GLY A 293 -12.89 36.78 -13.96
C GLY A 293 -11.42 37.18 -13.96
N THR A 294 -10.99 38.00 -12.99
CA THR A 294 -9.60 38.44 -12.80
C THR A 294 -8.81 37.55 -11.85
N GLU A 295 -9.47 36.62 -11.14
CA GLU A 295 -8.82 35.74 -10.18
C GLU A 295 -8.25 34.51 -10.86
N THR A 296 -7.05 34.09 -10.43
CA THR A 296 -6.40 32.85 -10.89
C THR A 296 -6.40 31.83 -9.76
N HIS A 297 -6.95 30.65 -10.03
CA HIS A 297 -6.98 29.54 -9.11
C HIS A 297 -6.10 28.39 -9.60
N ARG A 298 -5.40 27.75 -8.67
CA ARG A 298 -4.58 26.57 -8.92
C ARG A 298 -5.33 25.33 -8.48
N VAL A 299 -5.53 24.39 -9.39
CA VAL A 299 -6.15 23.10 -9.09
C VAL A 299 -5.13 21.99 -9.37
N PRO A 300 -4.73 21.19 -8.37
CA PRO A 300 -3.80 20.10 -8.59
C PRO A 300 -4.45 19.04 -9.49
N VAL A 301 -3.69 18.56 -10.47
CA VAL A 301 -4.13 17.53 -11.42
C VAL A 301 -3.03 16.48 -11.53
N ARG A 302 -3.46 15.23 -11.72
CA ARG A 302 -2.57 14.10 -11.89
C ARG A 302 -2.89 13.42 -13.21
N TYR A 303 -1.83 13.12 -13.96
CA TYR A 303 -1.92 12.32 -15.16
C TYR A 303 -1.21 11.00 -14.92
N ASP A 304 -1.96 9.94 -15.11
CA ASP A 304 -1.50 8.58 -14.98
C ASP A 304 -0.80 8.16 -16.27
N VAL A 305 0.53 8.01 -16.19
CA VAL A 305 1.38 7.76 -17.36
C VAL A 305 1.17 6.35 -17.90
N VAL A 306 0.74 5.43 -17.03
CA VAL A 306 0.62 4.01 -17.32
C VAL A 306 -0.63 3.75 -18.16
N VAL A 307 -1.78 4.24 -17.69
CA VAL A 307 -3.06 4.07 -18.41
C VAL A 307 -3.38 5.23 -19.36
N GLY A 308 -2.55 6.28 -19.38
CA GLY A 308 -2.74 7.44 -20.24
C GLY A 308 -3.98 8.27 -19.92
N ALA A 309 -4.38 8.30 -18.64
CA ALA A 309 -5.64 8.89 -18.18
C ALA A 309 -5.41 10.01 -17.15
N VAL A 310 -6.30 11.00 -17.15
CA VAL A 310 -6.33 12.06 -16.14
C VAL A 310 -7.10 11.59 -14.92
N ASP A 311 -6.54 11.77 -13.72
CA ASP A 311 -7.29 11.61 -12.49
C ASP A 311 -8.22 12.80 -12.28
N LEU A 312 -9.47 12.52 -11.90
CA LEU A 312 -10.44 13.57 -11.63
C LEU A 312 -9.94 14.47 -10.51
N PRO A 313 -9.80 15.79 -10.73
CA PRO A 313 -9.37 16.69 -9.69
C PRO A 313 -10.40 16.78 -8.59
N ASP A 314 -9.92 17.07 -7.39
CA ASP A 314 -10.77 17.33 -6.24
C ASP A 314 -11.39 18.72 -6.37
N CYS A 315 -12.68 18.82 -6.14
CA CYS A 315 -13.39 20.09 -6.07
C CYS A 315 -12.77 20.95 -4.97
N PRO A 316 -12.25 22.16 -5.28
CA PRO A 316 -11.64 23.03 -4.26
C PRO A 316 -12.59 23.47 -3.14
N SER A 317 -13.90 23.32 -3.34
CA SER A 317 -14.94 23.69 -2.37
C SER A 317 -15.36 22.54 -1.44
N CYS A 318 -15.46 21.30 -1.94
CA CYS A 318 -15.97 20.16 -1.15
C CYS A 318 -15.02 18.95 -1.06
N GLY A 319 -13.92 18.93 -1.81
CA GLY A 319 -12.96 17.83 -1.86
C GLY A 319 -13.40 16.61 -2.68
N GLU A 320 -14.64 16.59 -3.18
CA GLU A 320 -15.14 15.48 -4.01
C GLU A 320 -14.55 15.49 -5.42
N PRO A 321 -14.30 14.32 -6.05
CA PRO A 321 -13.83 14.25 -7.42
C PRO A 321 -14.86 14.88 -8.36
N THR A 322 -14.39 15.62 -9.37
CA THR A 322 -15.31 16.19 -10.34
C THR A 322 -14.76 16.25 -11.76
N GLN A 323 -15.64 16.00 -12.72
CA GLN A 323 -15.41 16.26 -14.15
C GLN A 323 -15.81 17.70 -14.53
N VAL A 324 -16.57 18.40 -13.69
CA VAL A 324 -17.10 19.73 -14.01
C VAL A 324 -16.69 20.72 -12.93
N LEU A 325 -15.84 21.66 -13.30
CA LEU A 325 -15.45 22.79 -12.43
C LEU A 325 -16.26 24.02 -12.81
N VAL A 326 -16.86 24.65 -11.81
CA VAL A 326 -17.81 25.76 -11.96
C VAL A 326 -17.31 27.01 -11.22
N GLY A 327 -17.23 28.13 -11.94
CA GLY A 327 -16.88 29.45 -11.42
C GLY A 327 -18.13 30.22 -10.96
N HIS A 328 -18.79 29.76 -9.89
CA HIS A 328 -19.98 30.44 -9.39
C HIS A 328 -19.63 31.74 -8.66
N ARG A 329 -20.47 32.78 -8.79
CA ARG A 329 -20.24 34.09 -8.13
C ARG A 329 -20.19 33.96 -6.61
N ASP A 330 -21.08 33.14 -6.05
CA ASP A 330 -21.23 32.96 -4.60
C ASP A 330 -20.14 32.08 -3.94
N LEU A 331 -19.27 31.44 -4.73
CA LEU A 331 -18.18 30.61 -4.19
C LEU A 331 -16.85 31.34 -4.35
N GLU A 332 -16.10 31.53 -3.27
CA GLU A 332 -14.76 32.14 -3.34
C GLU A 332 -13.77 31.33 -4.20
N LYS A 333 -13.97 30.01 -4.29
CA LYS A 333 -13.13 29.09 -5.07
C LYS A 333 -13.96 28.39 -6.14
N PRO A 334 -13.33 27.83 -7.19
CA PRO A 334 -14.01 26.92 -8.09
C PRO A 334 -14.73 25.81 -7.31
N GLY A 335 -15.97 25.53 -7.69
CA GLY A 335 -16.79 24.46 -7.12
C GLY A 335 -17.07 23.37 -8.15
N CYS A 336 -17.75 22.31 -7.74
CA CYS A 336 -18.35 21.35 -8.66
C CYS A 336 -19.85 21.64 -8.84
N GLY A 337 -20.49 20.99 -9.80
CA GLY A 337 -21.94 21.14 -10.02
C GLY A 337 -22.82 20.81 -8.81
N ARG A 338 -22.30 20.08 -7.80
CA ARG A 338 -23.01 19.85 -6.54
C ARG A 338 -22.90 21.03 -5.57
N CYS A 339 -21.76 21.73 -5.55
CA CYS A 339 -21.56 22.90 -4.69
C CYS A 339 -22.38 24.11 -5.16
N THR A 340 -22.69 24.18 -6.45
CA THR A 340 -23.43 25.31 -7.04
C THR A 340 -24.95 25.11 -7.04
N ARG A 341 -25.42 23.86 -6.92
CA ARG A 341 -26.83 23.59 -6.62
C ARG A 341 -27.07 24.05 -5.20
N LYS A 342 -27.69 25.23 -5.05
CA LYS A 342 -28.27 25.68 -3.79
C LYS A 342 -29.04 24.49 -3.22
N PRO A 343 -28.78 24.04 -1.98
CA PRO A 343 -29.51 22.91 -1.43
C PRO A 343 -30.98 23.24 -1.59
N GLU A 344 -31.70 22.45 -2.40
CA GLU A 344 -33.14 22.57 -2.47
C GLU A 344 -33.63 22.57 -1.03
N PRO A 345 -34.39 23.59 -0.61
CA PRO A 345 -34.95 23.58 0.73
C PRO A 345 -35.62 22.22 0.92
N PRO A 346 -35.38 21.55 2.06
CA PRO A 346 -36.02 20.25 2.31
C PRO A 346 -37.50 20.42 1.98
N PRO A 347 -38.12 19.50 1.23
CA PRO A 347 -39.49 19.67 0.74
C PRO A 347 -40.32 20.12 1.92
N SER A 348 -40.71 21.41 1.90
CA SER A 348 -41.36 22.06 3.02
C SER A 348 -42.58 21.23 3.29
N GLY A 349 -42.61 20.58 4.45
CA GLY A 349 -43.59 19.55 4.78
C GLY A 349 -44.95 20.02 4.34
N THR A 350 -45.53 19.29 3.39
CA THR A 350 -46.95 19.38 3.12
C THR A 350 -47.60 19.20 4.49
N ALA A 351 -48.15 20.29 5.03
CA ALA A 351 -48.96 20.20 6.22
C ALA A 351 -49.99 19.08 5.97
N PRO A 352 -50.24 18.19 6.94
CA PRO A 352 -51.27 17.17 6.77
C PRO A 352 -52.59 17.91 6.54
N GLY A 353 -53.01 17.99 5.28
CA GLY A 353 -54.32 18.46 4.91
C GLY A 353 -55.36 17.55 5.58
N PRO A 354 -56.49 18.10 6.05
CA PRO A 354 -57.53 17.29 6.68
C PRO A 354 -57.96 16.18 5.73
N ALA A 355 -58.02 14.96 6.29
CA ALA A 355 -58.35 13.73 5.59
C ALA A 355 -59.63 13.90 4.75
N ALA A 356 -59.46 14.09 3.44
CA ALA A 356 -60.54 13.90 2.50
C ALA A 356 -60.70 12.38 2.31
N VAL A 357 -61.76 11.85 2.92
CA VAL A 357 -62.29 10.52 2.64
C VAL A 357 -62.68 10.47 1.17
N ALA A 358 -62.01 9.61 0.39
CA ALA A 358 -62.44 9.22 -0.95
C ALA A 358 -62.15 7.72 -1.17
N PRO A 359 -62.96 7.04 -2.00
CA PRO A 359 -63.26 5.63 -1.85
C PRO A 359 -62.31 4.72 -2.63
N ALA A 360 -62.38 3.43 -2.28
CA ALA A 360 -61.66 2.33 -2.88
C ALA A 360 -61.87 2.22 -4.40
N ALA A 361 -60.77 2.14 -5.15
CA ALA A 361 -60.71 1.45 -6.45
C ALA A 361 -59.25 1.16 -6.84
N GLU A 362 -58.99 -0.15 -6.95
CA GLU A 362 -58.24 -0.85 -8.02
C GLU A 362 -56.76 -0.58 -8.33
N ALA A 363 -56.10 -1.72 -8.57
CA ALA A 363 -54.69 -1.93 -8.83
C ALA A 363 -54.19 -1.34 -10.15
N SER A 364 -52.96 -0.79 -10.15
CA SER A 364 -52.07 -0.77 -11.32
C SER A 364 -50.63 -0.42 -10.91
N GLU A 365 -49.74 -1.32 -11.35
CA GLU A 365 -48.35 -1.16 -11.77
C GLU A 365 -47.33 -0.31 -10.98
N SER A 366 -46.38 -1.05 -10.43
CA SER A 366 -45.10 -0.63 -9.87
C SER A 366 -44.14 -0.07 -10.93
N ALA A 367 -43.81 1.21 -10.84
CA ALA A 367 -42.62 1.81 -11.45
C ALA A 367 -41.43 1.83 -10.46
N PRO A 368 -40.17 1.62 -10.90
CA PRO A 368 -39.02 1.59 -10.01
C PRO A 368 -38.63 3.00 -9.53
N ARG A 369 -38.56 3.17 -8.21
CA ARG A 369 -38.08 4.39 -7.54
C ARG A 369 -36.57 4.56 -7.78
N SER A 370 -36.17 5.79 -8.12
CA SER A 370 -34.79 6.22 -8.32
C SER A 370 -33.91 6.02 -7.07
N PRO A 371 -32.60 5.74 -7.21
CA PRO A 371 -31.73 5.52 -6.07
C PRO A 371 -31.46 6.84 -5.33
N GLY A 372 -31.82 6.85 -4.05
CA GLY A 372 -31.61 7.96 -3.14
C GLY A 372 -30.15 8.17 -2.74
N ARG A 373 -29.85 9.45 -2.44
CA ARG A 373 -28.67 10.02 -1.77
C ARG A 373 -27.63 9.02 -1.23
N SER A 374 -26.41 9.12 -1.78
CA SER A 374 -25.17 8.64 -1.15
C SER A 374 -25.03 9.25 0.24
N ARG A 375 -25.30 8.45 1.27
CA ARG A 375 -24.78 8.68 2.62
C ARG A 375 -23.36 8.12 2.67
N ARG A 376 -22.45 8.78 3.39
CA ARG A 376 -21.12 8.25 3.71
C ARG A 376 -21.26 6.80 4.22
N PRO A 377 -20.40 5.86 3.79
CA PRO A 377 -20.50 4.47 4.22
C PRO A 377 -20.34 4.40 5.75
N HIS A 378 -21.35 3.84 6.42
CA HIS A 378 -21.28 3.51 7.82
C HIS A 378 -20.58 2.15 7.91
N VAL A 379 -19.29 2.14 8.25
CA VAL A 379 -18.52 0.90 8.43
C VAL A 379 -19.05 0.20 9.70
N PRO A 380 -19.44 -1.08 9.66
CA PRO A 380 -19.76 -1.83 10.87
C PRO A 380 -18.50 -2.00 11.72
N ALA A 381 -18.53 -1.48 12.95
CA ALA A 381 -17.36 -1.31 13.83
C ALA A 381 -16.64 -2.62 14.23
N ALA A 382 -17.24 -3.79 13.98
CA ALA A 382 -16.73 -5.08 14.45
C ALA A 382 -15.64 -5.72 13.56
N ALA A 383 -15.56 -5.37 12.26
CA ALA A 383 -14.59 -5.98 11.33
C ALA A 383 -13.31 -5.15 11.10
N ALA A 384 -13.32 -3.87 11.47
CA ALA A 384 -12.20 -2.95 11.25
C ALA A 384 -10.92 -3.28 12.05
N PRO A 385 -10.96 -3.71 13.34
CA PRO A 385 -9.75 -3.85 14.15
C PRO A 385 -8.80 -4.94 13.64
N HIS A 386 -9.30 -6.12 13.27
CA HIS A 386 -8.47 -7.24 12.82
C HIS A 386 -7.80 -6.98 11.46
N LEU A 387 -8.50 -6.28 10.56
CA LEU A 387 -7.93 -5.86 9.28
C LEU A 387 -6.95 -4.70 9.46
N LEU A 388 -7.25 -3.72 10.31
CA LEU A 388 -6.29 -2.68 10.69
C LEU A 388 -5.03 -3.28 11.33
N GLU A 389 -5.15 -4.28 12.19
CA GLU A 389 -4.02 -5.02 12.76
C GLU A 389 -3.21 -5.77 11.69
N GLN A 390 -3.86 -6.38 10.69
CA GLN A 390 -3.18 -7.01 9.56
C GLN A 390 -2.47 -5.97 8.67
N PHE A 391 -3.11 -4.83 8.37
CA PHE A 391 -2.51 -3.75 7.59
C PHE A 391 -1.38 -3.03 8.35
N ASP A 392 -1.52 -2.80 9.65
CA ASP A 392 -0.47 -2.23 10.49
C ASP A 392 0.69 -3.20 10.70
N ALA A 393 0.43 -4.51 10.88
CA ALA A 393 1.49 -5.51 10.94
C ALA A 393 2.29 -5.58 9.62
N LEU A 394 1.61 -5.50 8.48
CA LEU A 394 2.25 -5.48 7.15
C LEU A 394 3.01 -4.18 6.89
N ARG A 395 2.46 -3.03 7.31
CA ARG A 395 3.11 -1.72 7.21
C ARG A 395 4.32 -1.62 8.13
N ILE A 396 4.19 -2.03 9.39
CA ILE A 396 5.28 -2.05 10.37
C ILE A 396 6.38 -3.00 9.89
N ALA A 397 6.06 -4.18 9.37
CA ALA A 397 7.06 -5.08 8.80
C ALA A 397 7.82 -4.44 7.62
N SER A 398 7.13 -3.76 6.71
CA SER A 398 7.74 -3.09 5.55
C SER A 398 8.60 -1.87 5.93
N ASP A 399 8.08 -0.99 6.79
CA ASP A 399 8.79 0.20 7.29
C ASP A 399 9.98 -0.21 8.20
N TYR A 400 9.83 -1.26 9.02
CA TYR A 400 10.88 -1.77 9.90
C TYR A 400 11.99 -2.46 9.12
N TRP A 401 11.71 -3.22 8.05
CA TRP A 401 12.74 -3.78 7.18
C TRP A 401 13.56 -2.69 6.47
N LEU A 402 12.92 -1.58 6.06
CA LEU A 402 13.60 -0.42 5.49
C LEU A 402 14.48 0.33 6.50
N VAL A 403 14.06 0.41 7.78
CA VAL A 403 14.85 1.01 8.87
C VAL A 403 15.99 0.08 9.28
N VAL A 404 15.75 -1.22 9.44
CA VAL A 404 16.78 -2.22 9.77
C VAL A 404 17.81 -2.31 8.65
N ALA A 405 17.41 -2.41 7.38
CA ALA A 405 18.34 -2.41 6.25
C ALA A 405 19.18 -1.12 6.17
N ARG A 406 18.58 0.05 6.46
CA ARG A 406 19.31 1.33 6.51
C ARG A 406 20.24 1.48 7.72
N THR A 407 19.92 0.83 8.83
CA THR A 407 20.69 0.90 10.08
C THR A 407 21.84 -0.11 10.06
N VAL A 408 21.60 -1.31 9.55
CA VAL A 408 22.61 -2.37 9.31
C VAL A 408 23.58 -1.97 8.19
N SER A 409 23.11 -1.27 7.15
CA SER A 409 23.97 -0.70 6.10
C SER A 409 24.94 0.40 6.59
N LYS A 410 24.70 1.00 7.77
CA LYS A 410 25.42 2.19 8.24
C LYS A 410 26.17 2.03 9.55
N ALA A 411 25.99 0.93 10.29
CA ALA A 411 26.59 0.74 11.60
C ALA A 411 27.46 -0.52 11.65
N SER A 412 28.74 -0.37 12.01
CA SER A 412 29.62 -1.48 12.34
C SER A 412 29.40 -2.03 13.77
N THR A 413 28.57 -1.39 14.59
CA THR A 413 28.09 -1.89 15.88
C THR A 413 26.72 -1.28 16.22
N LEU A 414 25.76 -2.12 16.62
CA LEU A 414 24.43 -1.72 17.08
C LEU A 414 24.50 -1.39 18.59
N ASP A 415 24.16 -0.17 18.98
CA ASP A 415 24.07 0.23 20.39
C ASP A 415 22.64 -0.03 20.91
N VAL A 416 22.50 -1.07 21.74
CA VAL A 416 21.22 -1.61 22.22
C VAL A 416 20.57 -0.70 23.27
N ASP A 417 21.33 0.20 23.91
CA ASP A 417 20.81 1.09 24.94
C ASP A 417 19.83 2.16 24.38
N ARG A 418 19.79 2.35 23.06
CA ARG A 418 18.81 3.23 22.39
C ARG A 418 17.47 2.56 22.04
N CYS A 419 17.33 1.26 22.25
CA CYS A 419 16.10 0.51 21.92
C CYS A 419 15.16 0.33 23.13
N VAL A 420 15.45 0.93 24.30
CA VAL A 420 14.79 0.66 25.59
C VAL A 420 13.40 1.34 25.76
N HIS A 421 12.77 1.83 24.69
CA HIS A 421 11.45 2.48 24.77
C HIS A 421 10.40 1.88 23.83
N LEU A 422 10.38 0.55 23.70
CA LEU A 422 9.23 -0.14 23.12
C LEU A 422 8.20 -0.45 24.22
N PRO A 423 6.93 -0.07 24.05
CA PRO A 423 5.87 -0.50 24.96
C PRO A 423 5.83 -2.04 25.03
N ASP A 424 5.67 -2.58 26.22
CA ASP A 424 5.65 -4.02 26.53
C ASP A 424 4.81 -4.89 25.60
N ARG A 425 3.70 -4.35 25.07
CA ARG A 425 2.84 -5.03 24.10
C ARG A 425 3.48 -5.23 22.73
N VAL A 426 4.27 -4.25 22.27
CA VAL A 426 4.98 -4.30 20.99
C VAL A 426 6.17 -5.24 21.09
N ALA A 427 6.90 -5.20 22.21
CA ALA A 427 7.98 -6.15 22.49
C ALA A 427 7.47 -7.60 22.53
N ARG A 428 6.32 -7.85 23.19
CA ARG A 428 5.68 -9.17 23.22
C ARG A 428 5.18 -9.63 21.85
N GLY A 429 4.55 -8.75 21.05
CA GLY A 429 4.11 -9.09 19.70
C GLY A 429 5.28 -9.49 18.78
N ILE A 430 6.42 -8.81 18.90
CA ILE A 430 7.64 -9.14 18.14
C ILE A 430 8.22 -10.49 18.59
N LEU A 431 8.27 -10.74 19.90
CA LEU A 431 8.76 -12.02 20.44
C LEU A 431 7.85 -13.20 20.06
N ASP A 432 6.54 -13.00 20.00
CA ASP A 432 5.57 -14.01 19.56
C ASP A 432 5.74 -14.37 18.07
N VAL A 433 5.97 -13.37 17.21
CA VAL A 433 6.22 -13.57 15.78
C VAL A 433 7.53 -14.30 15.55
N LEU A 434 8.58 -13.95 16.31
CA LEU A 434 9.86 -14.65 16.26
C LEU A 434 9.73 -16.09 16.78
N ALA A 435 9.05 -16.31 17.91
CA ALA A 435 8.86 -17.65 18.47
C ALA A 435 8.08 -18.58 17.53
N ARG A 436 7.10 -18.06 16.77
CA ARG A 436 6.34 -18.84 15.78
C ARG A 436 7.14 -19.16 14.52
N GLY A 437 8.15 -18.36 14.18
CA GLY A 437 9.01 -18.58 13.02
C GLY A 437 10.10 -19.65 13.20
N PHE A 438 10.42 -20.05 14.45
CA PHE A 438 11.60 -20.89 14.73
C PHE A 438 11.30 -22.36 15.08
N GLY A 439 10.04 -22.81 15.06
CA GLY A 439 9.68 -24.20 15.41
C GLY A 439 10.04 -24.58 16.86
N GLU A 440 9.57 -25.73 17.35
CA GLU A 440 9.65 -26.14 18.77
C GLU A 440 11.07 -26.39 19.30
N ARG A 441 11.89 -25.35 19.43
CA ARG A 441 13.08 -25.35 20.28
C ARG A 441 12.97 -24.24 21.32
N PRO A 442 12.94 -24.56 22.62
CA PRO A 442 12.90 -23.53 23.64
C PRO A 442 14.21 -22.73 23.62
N LEU A 443 14.09 -21.41 23.50
CA LEU A 443 15.18 -20.47 23.73
C LEU A 443 15.55 -20.53 25.22
N GLU A 444 16.62 -21.26 25.56
CA GLU A 444 17.11 -21.35 26.92
C GLU A 444 17.86 -20.05 27.29
N ILE A 445 17.25 -19.23 28.15
CA ILE A 445 17.85 -18.01 28.67
C ILE A 445 18.63 -18.38 29.94
N ARG A 446 19.97 -18.31 29.89
CA ARG A 446 20.81 -18.44 31.09
C ARG A 446 21.26 -17.07 31.61
N PRO A 447 21.14 -16.81 32.93
CA PRO A 447 21.65 -15.58 33.52
C PRO A 447 23.19 -15.60 33.54
N GLY A 448 23.80 -14.47 33.15
CA GLY A 448 25.24 -14.28 33.28
C GLY A 448 25.68 -14.12 34.74
N PRO A 449 26.99 -14.26 35.05
CA PRO A 449 27.53 -14.36 36.41
C PRO A 449 27.52 -13.07 37.24
N ARG A 450 26.72 -12.06 36.84
CA ARG A 450 26.56 -10.79 37.56
C ARG A 450 25.14 -10.26 37.45
N GLY A 451 24.15 -11.01 37.95
CA GLY A 451 22.87 -10.50 38.49
C GLY A 451 21.96 -9.55 37.69
N ASP A 452 22.38 -9.04 36.53
CA ASP A 452 21.67 -8.05 35.73
C ASP A 452 21.38 -8.67 34.36
N GLY A 453 20.09 -8.83 34.06
CA GLY A 453 19.62 -9.44 32.82
C GLY A 453 20.09 -8.68 31.58
N ARG A 454 21.17 -9.17 30.96
CA ARG A 454 21.65 -8.73 29.64
C ARG A 454 21.71 -9.93 28.71
N ILE A 455 21.08 -9.80 27.54
CA ILE A 455 21.13 -10.78 26.45
C ILE A 455 22.43 -10.53 25.65
N LEU A 456 23.40 -11.42 25.73
CA LEU A 456 24.63 -11.37 24.91
C LEU A 456 24.41 -12.07 23.57
N GLY A 457 23.94 -11.31 22.58
CA GLY A 457 23.79 -11.76 21.19
C GLY A 457 25.09 -11.69 20.40
N ARG A 458 26.07 -12.55 20.70
CA ARG A 458 27.30 -12.67 19.90
C ARG A 458 27.22 -13.75 18.81
N GLY A 459 26.26 -14.67 18.90
CA GLY A 459 26.05 -15.74 17.90
C GLY A 459 25.18 -15.34 16.70
N LEU A 460 24.39 -14.25 16.81
CA LEU A 460 23.43 -13.86 15.77
C LEU A 460 24.06 -13.06 14.61
N LEU A 461 25.16 -12.35 14.88
CA LEU A 461 25.82 -11.48 13.90
C LEU A 461 26.71 -12.23 12.91
N THR A 462 27.24 -13.40 13.27
CA THR A 462 28.12 -14.17 12.38
C THR A 462 27.34 -14.96 11.33
N PHE A 463 26.06 -15.28 11.57
CA PHE A 463 25.23 -16.04 10.63
C PHE A 463 24.50 -15.15 9.61
N LEU A 464 24.25 -13.88 9.93
CA LEU A 464 23.59 -12.91 9.04
C LEU A 464 24.54 -12.22 8.05
N ALA A 465 25.85 -12.52 8.08
CA ALA A 465 26.88 -11.82 7.32
C ALA A 465 27.61 -12.69 6.26
N SER A 466 27.04 -13.82 5.83
CA SER A 466 27.64 -14.65 4.78
C SER A 466 26.87 -14.51 3.45
N PRO A 467 27.44 -13.87 2.40
CA PRO A 467 26.92 -14.01 1.05
C PRO A 467 27.53 -15.26 0.41
N PHE A 468 26.67 -16.21 0.03
CA PHE A 468 27.02 -17.29 -0.89
C PHE A 468 27.16 -16.73 -2.31
N LEU A 469 28.33 -16.23 -2.69
CA LEU A 469 28.79 -16.14 -4.08
C LEU A 469 30.32 -16.18 -4.11
N THR A 470 30.91 -17.21 -4.72
CA THR A 470 32.34 -17.23 -5.03
C THR A 470 32.62 -16.41 -6.31
N PRO A 471 33.81 -15.78 -6.43
CA PRO A 471 34.16 -14.91 -7.57
C PRO A 471 34.20 -15.58 -8.95
N ASP A 472 34.02 -16.90 -9.06
CA ASP A 472 34.20 -17.64 -10.30
C ASP A 472 32.96 -17.63 -11.22
N GLN A 473 31.85 -17.00 -10.80
CA GLN A 473 30.57 -17.02 -11.54
C GLN A 473 30.21 -15.74 -12.32
N LEU A 474 31.08 -14.72 -12.37
CA LEU A 474 30.85 -13.54 -13.20
C LEU A 474 31.83 -13.51 -14.39
N GLY A 475 31.32 -13.94 -15.54
CA GLY A 475 31.99 -13.93 -16.83
C GLY A 475 32.50 -12.54 -17.24
N ALA A 476 33.73 -12.53 -17.74
CA ALA A 476 34.57 -11.37 -17.99
C ALA A 476 34.31 -10.66 -19.33
N GLY A 477 34.75 -9.40 -19.42
CA GLY A 477 35.22 -8.84 -20.69
C GLY A 477 35.39 -7.33 -20.72
N TYR A 478 34.33 -6.57 -20.45
CA TYR A 478 34.29 -5.15 -20.83
C TYR A 478 34.53 -4.18 -19.66
N GLU A 479 34.07 -4.53 -18.46
CA GLU A 479 34.13 -3.62 -17.31
C GLU A 479 35.53 -3.55 -16.67
N LYS A 480 36.31 -4.63 -16.78
CA LYS A 480 37.65 -4.70 -16.15
C LYS A 480 38.64 -3.74 -16.80
N GLY A 481 38.62 -3.59 -18.14
CA GLY A 481 39.54 -2.69 -18.85
C GLY A 481 39.27 -1.21 -18.60
N LEU A 482 38.00 -0.81 -18.47
CA LEU A 482 37.62 0.57 -18.14
C LEU A 482 37.99 0.92 -16.70
N LEU A 483 37.74 0.00 -15.76
CA LEU A 483 38.08 0.18 -14.35
C LEU A 483 39.59 0.20 -14.12
N ASP A 484 40.37 -0.62 -14.82
CA ASP A 484 41.82 -0.60 -14.76
C ASP A 484 42.39 0.71 -15.33
N THR A 485 41.80 1.23 -16.43
CA THR A 485 42.21 2.53 -17.02
C THR A 485 41.90 3.72 -16.10
N ILE A 486 40.75 3.70 -15.42
CA ILE A 486 40.37 4.74 -14.44
C ILE A 486 41.28 4.67 -13.21
N ARG A 487 41.59 3.46 -12.74
CA ARG A 487 42.50 3.24 -11.61
C ARG A 487 43.91 3.74 -11.94
N ASP A 488 44.46 3.39 -13.09
CA ASP A 488 45.83 3.74 -13.46
C ASP A 488 45.99 5.25 -13.66
N ARG A 489 44.96 5.94 -14.15
CA ARG A 489 44.94 7.41 -14.27
C ARG A 489 44.76 8.13 -12.94
N LEU A 490 44.07 7.53 -11.97
CA LEU A 490 43.93 8.07 -10.61
C LEU A 490 45.20 7.86 -9.77
N VAL A 491 45.89 6.73 -9.95
CA VAL A 491 47.16 6.41 -9.26
C VAL A 491 48.31 7.29 -9.78
N ALA A 492 48.26 7.73 -11.04
CA ALA A 492 49.28 8.60 -11.64
C ALA A 492 49.32 10.05 -11.08
N GLY A 493 48.41 10.43 -10.18
CA GLY A 493 48.56 11.62 -9.34
C GLY A 493 48.66 12.98 -10.05
N THR A 494 48.20 13.10 -11.31
CA THR A 494 48.21 14.38 -12.03
C THR A 494 46.82 15.03 -12.04
N THR A 495 46.75 16.30 -11.63
CA THR A 495 45.54 17.14 -11.60
C THR A 495 44.83 17.26 -12.95
N SER A 496 45.53 16.97 -14.05
CA SER A 496 44.98 16.92 -15.42
C SER A 496 43.97 15.78 -15.63
N GLY A 497 44.18 14.61 -14.99
CA GLY A 497 43.31 13.45 -15.15
C GLY A 497 41.92 13.64 -14.53
N ALA A 498 41.84 14.36 -13.40
CA ALA A 498 40.56 14.64 -12.73
C ALA A 498 39.67 15.62 -13.54
N HIS A 499 40.26 16.58 -14.24
CA HIS A 499 39.53 17.53 -15.07
C HIS A 499 38.95 16.90 -16.35
N GLN A 500 39.65 15.93 -16.96
CA GLN A 500 39.13 15.21 -18.12
C GLN A 500 37.96 14.28 -17.76
N VAL A 501 37.99 13.66 -16.57
CA VAL A 501 36.89 12.82 -16.07
C VAL A 501 35.65 13.66 -15.74
N LEU A 502 35.82 14.87 -15.20
CA LEU A 502 34.73 15.80 -14.94
C LEU A 502 34.12 16.36 -16.25
N GLY A 503 34.94 16.66 -17.25
CA GLY A 503 34.47 17.12 -18.57
C GLY A 503 33.62 16.06 -19.29
N ALA A 504 34.08 14.80 -19.32
CA ALA A 504 33.32 13.70 -19.91
C ALA A 504 32.00 13.42 -19.17
N HIS A 505 31.97 13.61 -17.84
CA HIS A 505 30.77 13.43 -17.02
C HIS A 505 29.74 14.56 -17.22
N GLU A 506 30.19 15.79 -17.52
CA GLU A 506 29.30 16.93 -17.79
C GLU A 506 28.65 16.84 -19.18
N GLU A 507 29.38 16.29 -20.16
CA GLU A 507 28.89 16.06 -21.54
C GLU A 507 27.90 14.88 -21.64
N LEU A 508 28.09 13.83 -20.83
CA LEU A 508 27.11 12.74 -20.64
C LEU A 508 25.83 13.21 -19.93
N TYR A 509 25.95 14.18 -19.00
CA TYR A 509 24.80 14.75 -18.29
C TYR A 509 23.94 15.67 -19.19
N ARG A 510 24.55 16.40 -20.14
CA ARG A 510 23.81 17.21 -21.13
C ARG A 510 23.07 16.37 -22.17
N THR A 511 23.53 15.15 -22.42
CA THR A 511 22.94 14.23 -23.42
C THR A 511 21.97 13.21 -22.83
N GLY A 512 21.72 13.26 -21.51
CA GLY A 512 20.65 12.49 -20.85
C GLY A 512 21.03 11.06 -20.47
N TYR A 513 22.31 10.69 -20.47
CA TYR A 513 22.78 9.38 -20.00
C TYR A 513 23.33 9.45 -18.57
N VAL A 514 22.92 8.52 -17.71
CA VAL A 514 23.48 8.34 -16.37
C VAL A 514 24.22 7.01 -16.33
N VAL A 515 25.55 7.04 -16.26
CA VAL A 515 26.40 5.85 -16.05
C VAL A 515 26.65 5.67 -14.56
N ARG A 516 26.39 4.47 -14.03
CA ARG A 516 26.65 4.12 -12.63
C ARG A 516 27.99 3.40 -12.53
N LEU A 517 28.94 3.97 -11.79
CA LEU A 517 30.19 3.29 -11.41
C LEU A 517 30.03 2.77 -9.98
N GLU A 518 29.85 1.46 -9.82
CA GLU A 518 29.91 0.81 -8.51
C GLU A 518 31.34 0.32 -8.27
N GLY A 519 32.03 0.88 -7.26
CA GLY A 519 33.33 0.35 -6.83
C GLY A 519 34.41 1.32 -6.34
N VAL A 520 34.25 2.64 -6.42
CA VAL A 520 35.27 3.60 -5.93
C VAL A 520 34.65 4.58 -4.94
N ALA A 521 34.27 4.07 -3.77
CA ALA A 521 33.72 4.86 -2.67
C ALA A 521 34.74 5.05 -1.53
N TYR A 522 36.01 5.32 -1.83
CA TYR A 522 36.98 5.84 -0.87
C TYR A 522 37.96 6.77 -1.59
N HIS A 523 37.51 7.99 -1.95
CA HIS A 523 38.31 9.22 -1.80
C HIS A 523 37.61 10.53 -2.21
N VAL A 524 36.42 10.51 -2.82
CA VAL A 524 35.70 11.76 -3.15
C VAL A 524 34.68 12.11 -2.05
N ARG A 525 35.18 12.39 -0.84
CA ARG A 525 34.38 12.91 0.28
C ARG A 525 34.63 14.38 0.54
N ALA A 526 34.76 15.19 -0.53
CA ALA A 526 35.08 16.61 -0.41
C ALA A 526 34.16 17.60 -1.13
N VAL A 527 33.16 17.22 -1.94
CA VAL A 527 32.46 18.27 -2.74
C VAL A 527 30.92 18.30 -2.68
N LEU A 528 30.18 17.24 -2.34
CA LEU A 528 28.70 17.34 -2.44
C LEU A 528 27.96 16.87 -1.18
N SER A 529 27.74 17.81 -0.25
CA SER A 529 26.71 17.70 0.79
C SER A 529 26.16 19.09 1.09
N TYR A 530 25.16 19.49 0.29
CA TYR A 530 24.45 20.76 0.39
C TYR A 530 23.13 20.58 1.19
N ARG A 531 22.88 21.48 2.16
CA ARG A 531 21.65 21.73 2.97
C ARG A 531 21.27 20.63 3.99
N VAL A 532 21.09 20.84 5.30
CA VAL A 532 20.63 21.97 6.15
C VAL A 532 21.30 21.87 7.54
N GLY A 533 21.51 23.00 8.22
CA GLY A 533 21.89 23.11 9.64
C GLY A 533 22.57 24.45 9.94
N THR A 534 21.88 25.35 10.62
CA THR A 534 22.12 26.80 10.63
C THR A 534 23.33 27.23 11.48
N ALA A 535 23.57 26.61 12.65
CA ALA A 535 24.77 26.91 13.46
C ALA A 535 26.05 26.27 12.86
N GLY A 536 25.97 24.99 12.48
CA GLY A 536 27.08 24.28 11.84
C GLY A 536 27.47 24.80 10.45
N SER A 537 26.59 25.57 9.79
CA SER A 537 26.93 26.29 8.56
C SER A 537 27.80 27.52 8.87
N LEU A 538 27.47 28.29 9.91
CA LEU A 538 28.24 29.45 10.33
C LEU A 538 29.65 29.05 10.79
N ALA A 539 29.76 28.01 11.61
CA ALA A 539 31.04 27.47 12.07
C ALA A 539 31.93 26.98 10.91
N ARG A 540 31.33 26.44 9.84
CA ARG A 540 32.06 26.02 8.63
C ARG A 540 32.48 27.20 7.75
N THR A 541 31.64 28.21 7.62
CA THR A 541 31.96 29.44 6.85
C THR A 541 33.04 30.26 7.53
N LEU A 542 33.04 30.32 8.86
CA LEU A 542 34.00 31.08 9.66
C LEU A 542 35.27 30.26 10.01
N ARG A 543 35.29 28.94 9.75
CA ARG A 543 36.46 28.05 10.00
C ARG A 543 37.79 28.57 9.42
N PRO A 544 37.86 29.18 8.22
CA PRO A 544 39.11 29.77 7.72
C PRO A 544 39.49 31.11 8.39
N MET A 545 38.69 31.64 9.31
CA MET A 545 38.89 32.96 9.95
C MET A 545 38.92 32.82 11.50
N PRO A 546 40.00 32.27 12.08
CA PRO A 546 40.06 31.86 13.49
C PRO A 546 39.87 33.02 14.48
N GLU A 547 40.34 34.22 14.14
CA GLU A 547 40.18 35.42 14.97
C GLU A 547 38.71 35.87 15.05
N LEU A 548 37.98 35.78 13.93
CA LEU A 548 36.56 36.09 13.86
C LEU A 548 35.73 35.04 14.61
N MET A 549 36.11 33.76 14.53
CA MET A 549 35.48 32.69 15.31
C MET A 549 35.63 32.92 16.82
N GLU A 550 36.81 33.34 17.27
CA GLU A 550 37.05 33.55 18.70
C GLU A 550 36.30 34.80 19.23
N ARG A 551 36.13 35.81 18.38
CA ARG A 551 35.24 36.96 18.69
C ARG A 551 33.78 36.54 18.78
N VAL A 552 33.28 35.72 17.85
CA VAL A 552 31.91 35.17 17.91
C VAL A 552 31.71 34.34 19.19
N ARG A 553 32.69 33.50 19.57
CA ARG A 553 32.64 32.76 20.85
C ARG A 553 32.67 33.67 22.07
N ALA A 554 33.47 34.74 22.05
CA ALA A 554 33.51 35.70 23.16
C ALA A 554 32.15 36.40 23.36
N VAL A 555 31.47 36.76 22.27
CA VAL A 555 30.12 37.35 22.30
C VAL A 555 29.09 36.35 22.79
N LEU A 556 29.09 35.11 22.28
CA LEU A 556 28.17 34.06 22.74
C LEU A 556 28.34 33.76 24.24
N ARG A 557 29.57 33.79 24.75
CA ARG A 557 29.84 33.64 26.19
C ARG A 557 29.31 34.82 27.00
N ARG A 558 29.56 36.06 26.55
CA ARG A 558 29.17 37.27 27.28
C ARG A 558 27.66 37.48 27.32
N GLU A 559 26.99 37.35 26.18
CA GLU A 559 25.58 37.74 26.02
C GLU A 559 24.59 36.62 26.32
N LEU A 560 24.98 35.36 26.08
CA LEU A 560 24.13 34.20 26.36
C LEU A 560 24.57 33.44 27.62
N GLY A 561 25.58 33.94 28.34
CA GLY A 561 26.11 33.31 29.55
C GLY A 561 26.71 31.91 29.31
N LEU A 562 27.04 31.57 28.07
CA LEU A 562 27.55 30.24 27.72
C LEU A 562 28.97 30.07 28.26
N THR A 563 29.30 28.86 28.71
CA THR A 563 30.70 28.49 28.99
C THR A 563 31.46 28.31 27.67
N SER A 564 32.80 28.27 27.70
CA SER A 564 33.61 28.05 26.48
C SER A 564 33.18 26.79 25.71
N GLY A 565 32.90 25.69 26.42
CA GLY A 565 32.36 24.48 25.80
C GLY A 565 30.91 24.62 25.31
N GLY A 566 30.09 25.43 26.00
CA GLY A 566 28.71 25.73 25.60
C GLY A 566 28.63 26.52 24.29
N ALA A 567 29.55 27.48 24.05
CA ALA A 567 29.61 28.24 22.81
C ALA A 567 30.01 27.36 21.61
N ASP A 568 30.96 26.44 21.79
CA ASP A 568 31.34 25.48 20.76
C ASP A 568 30.23 24.46 20.46
N LEU A 569 29.55 23.96 21.49
CA LEU A 569 28.39 23.08 21.34
C LEU A 569 27.22 23.79 20.64
N TRP A 570 26.99 25.07 20.91
CA TRP A 570 25.97 25.86 20.22
C TRP A 570 26.29 26.03 18.73
N LEU A 571 27.54 26.37 18.40
CA LEU A 571 28.02 26.48 17.02
C LEU A 571 28.01 25.14 16.25
N LEU A 572 28.04 24.01 16.96
CA LEU A 572 28.01 22.65 16.40
C LEU A 572 26.62 21.99 16.45
N SER A 573 25.68 22.55 17.22
CA SER A 573 24.34 21.99 17.44
C SER A 573 23.48 22.05 16.18
N LYS A 574 22.73 20.97 15.92
CA LYS A 574 21.71 20.89 14.87
C LYS A 574 20.28 21.13 15.40
N THR A 575 20.13 21.36 16.71
CA THR A 575 18.83 21.31 17.41
C THR A 575 18.74 22.43 18.43
N THR A 576 18.58 23.65 17.96
CA THR A 576 18.18 24.80 18.79
C THR A 576 16.82 25.31 18.32
N ASP A 577 16.00 25.76 19.26
CA ASP A 577 14.68 26.31 19.01
C ASP A 577 14.74 27.50 18.04
N ARG A 578 13.74 27.61 17.15
CA ARG A 578 13.66 28.59 16.07
C ARG A 578 13.77 30.03 16.59
N ARG A 579 13.17 30.33 17.74
CA ARG A 579 13.21 31.67 18.32
C ARG A 579 14.61 32.05 18.81
N THR A 580 15.29 31.13 19.52
CA THR A 580 16.67 31.31 19.97
C THR A 580 17.67 31.42 18.81
N CYS A 581 17.42 30.72 17.70
CA CYS A 581 18.22 30.86 16.49
C CYS A 581 18.02 32.20 15.78
N ILE A 582 16.81 32.75 15.76
CA ILE A 582 16.52 34.06 15.15
C ILE A 582 17.11 35.17 15.99
N ASP A 583 16.81 35.19 17.30
CA ASP A 583 17.29 36.22 18.22
C ASP A 583 18.83 36.23 18.32
N GLY A 584 19.46 35.06 18.24
CA GLY A 584 20.92 34.93 18.18
C GLY A 584 21.54 35.35 16.84
N ALA A 585 20.86 35.11 15.71
CA ALA A 585 21.34 35.50 14.39
C ALA A 585 21.24 37.01 14.16
N ASP A 586 20.14 37.63 14.57
CA ASP A 586 19.94 39.08 14.43
C ASP A 586 20.94 39.85 15.29
N ARG A 587 21.20 39.42 16.53
CA ARG A 587 22.22 40.05 17.39
C ARG A 587 23.65 39.87 16.88
N VAL A 588 23.97 38.73 16.26
CA VAL A 588 25.30 38.53 15.63
C VAL A 588 25.45 39.42 14.40
N LEU A 589 24.37 39.66 13.66
CA LEU A 589 24.38 40.59 12.52
C LEU A 589 24.54 42.04 12.97
N ASP A 590 23.81 42.49 14.00
CA ASP A 590 23.93 43.85 14.54
C ASP A 590 25.38 44.13 15.02
N ILE A 591 26.02 43.14 15.65
CA ILE A 591 27.41 43.27 16.14
C ILE A 591 28.43 43.23 15.00
N LEU A 592 28.16 42.50 13.91
CA LEU A 592 29.05 42.48 12.74
C LEU A 592 28.97 43.80 11.96
N ASP A 593 27.80 44.43 11.91
CA ASP A 593 27.61 45.75 11.31
C ASP A 593 28.32 46.86 12.12
N ASP A 594 28.42 46.72 13.45
CA ASP A 594 29.14 47.65 14.33
C ASP A 594 30.67 47.49 14.32
N LEU A 595 31.19 46.28 14.02
CA LEU A 595 32.61 45.95 14.23
C LEU A 595 33.52 46.19 13.02
N ASP A 596 33.01 46.24 11.80
CA ASP A 596 33.83 46.57 10.61
C ASP A 596 32.99 47.06 9.42
N PRO A 597 32.75 48.39 9.28
CA PRO A 597 31.97 48.94 8.18
C PRO A 597 32.64 48.80 6.81
N GLN A 598 33.87 48.28 6.71
CA GLN A 598 34.60 48.07 5.45
C GLN A 598 34.89 46.60 5.11
N ALA A 599 34.45 45.63 5.92
CA ALA A 599 34.60 44.22 5.58
C ALA A 599 33.81 43.87 4.30
N SER A 600 34.52 43.45 3.24
CA SER A 600 34.01 43.08 1.90
C SER A 600 33.19 41.76 1.88
N ILE A 601 32.30 41.56 2.85
CA ILE A 601 31.25 40.54 2.77
C ILE A 601 29.95 41.31 2.62
N ALA A 602 29.38 41.32 1.42
CA ALA A 602 28.12 42.01 1.14
C ALA A 602 27.07 41.64 2.21
N PRO A 603 26.73 42.55 3.16
CA PRO A 603 25.94 42.23 4.35
C PRO A 603 24.59 41.59 3.98
N GLU A 604 24.05 42.00 2.84
CA GLU A 604 22.82 41.47 2.24
C GLU A 604 22.87 39.97 1.92
N LYS A 605 24.02 39.42 1.49
CA LYS A 605 24.16 37.98 1.21
C LYS A 605 24.25 37.15 2.48
N LEU A 606 24.89 37.66 3.52
CA LEU A 606 24.98 36.97 4.82
C LEU A 606 23.63 37.04 5.54
N ARG A 607 22.99 38.21 5.56
CA ARG A 607 21.64 38.46 6.08
C ARG A 607 20.59 37.60 5.37
N GLY A 608 20.61 37.56 4.03
CA GLY A 608 19.71 36.71 3.25
C GLY A 608 19.88 35.23 3.57
N ARG A 609 21.12 34.77 3.82
CA ARG A 609 21.40 33.37 4.19
C ARG A 609 20.93 33.03 5.61
N LEU A 610 21.08 33.95 6.56
CA LEU A 610 20.64 33.76 7.95
C LEU A 610 19.11 33.82 8.09
N LEU A 611 18.45 34.74 7.39
CA LEU A 611 16.98 34.82 7.37
C LEU A 611 16.33 33.61 6.65
N THR A 612 16.93 33.14 5.56
CA THR A 612 16.48 31.91 4.89
C THR A 612 16.65 30.69 5.79
N ALA A 613 17.75 30.62 6.54
CA ALA A 613 18.02 29.60 7.54
C ALA A 613 16.98 29.60 8.68
N ALA A 614 16.62 30.78 9.18
CA ALA A 614 15.59 30.97 10.20
C ALA A 614 14.18 30.60 9.72
N ALA A 615 13.83 30.91 8.47
CA ALA A 615 12.54 30.58 7.87
C ALA A 615 12.32 29.07 7.73
N LEU A 616 13.41 28.30 7.59
CA LEU A 616 13.41 26.85 7.39
C LEU A 616 13.51 26.04 8.68
N ALA A 617 13.63 26.68 9.85
CA ALA A 617 13.65 25.99 11.14
C ALA A 617 12.25 25.45 11.49
N PRO A 618 12.14 24.21 12.01
CA PRO A 618 10.85 23.63 12.39
C PRO A 618 10.20 24.43 13.54
N PRO A 619 8.86 24.57 13.57
CA PRO A 619 8.17 25.23 14.67
C PRO A 619 8.32 24.43 15.97
N SER A 620 8.51 25.13 17.09
CA SER A 620 8.58 24.54 18.43
C SER A 620 7.29 23.79 18.77
N LYS A 621 7.38 22.51 19.14
CA LYS A 621 6.32 21.84 19.90
C LYS A 621 6.49 22.17 21.37
N THR A 622 5.92 23.28 21.81
CA THR A 622 5.75 23.58 23.23
C THR A 622 4.26 23.83 23.48
N ARG A 623 3.60 22.87 24.11
CA ARG A 623 2.45 23.17 24.97
C ARG A 623 3.06 23.50 26.34
N LEU A 624 2.61 24.63 26.90
CA LEU A 624 2.96 25.27 28.19
C LEU A 624 3.95 24.52 29.09
#